data_AF-A0AAD7TFE0-F1
#
_entry.id   AF-A0AAD7TFE0-F1
#
_cell.length_a   1.000
_cell.length_b   1.000
_cell.length_c   1.000
_cell.angle_alpha   90.00
_cell.angle_beta   90.00
_cell.angle_gamma   90.00
#
_symmetry.space_group_name_H-M   'P 1'
#
loop_
_entity.id
_entity.type
_entity.pdbx_description
1 polymer ?
#
loop_
_entity_poly.entity_id
_entity_poly.type
_entity_poly.pdbx_seq_one_letter_code
_entity_poly.pdbx_strand_id
1 'polypeptide(L)'
;MTGAVHYGKRSWAAMAAAIALACHSVRAVSVADIQGPAYLSPLKGKSVSDLTGLVVAKSTSGFWIEGPASDDDRVSNGLNVFTTSKTVLSSVSVGDVISLSGVVSEFRSSSSPNDLFATELDSPKSIVVHSSGNAVTPLVLGPTGTRSPPTQELSALDTGSDGWLSVPNNQSSVDATNATLRPDAFGMDFWASLEGRLVTVRAPVALDFENDFGEFWVHGDWAVTGKNSRGGLTITIGPDGLPDANPETVIIGSPLDGTTNPTVSLGKTFSDITGVVLYQWIRLLLHPALDSSNRGIYARSHNSTGDDQIQRR
;
A
#
# COMPACT_ATOMS: atom_id res chain seq x y z
N MET A 1 -28.91 -59.06 -71.36
CA MET A 1 -27.49 -58.66 -71.31
C MET A 1 -27.40 -57.16 -71.53
N THR A 2 -26.37 -56.53 -70.95
CA THR A 2 -26.03 -55.08 -70.97
C THR A 2 -26.94 -54.12 -70.17
N GLY A 3 -26.62 -53.99 -68.87
CA GLY A 3 -26.08 -52.77 -68.25
C GLY A 3 -26.94 -51.49 -68.15
N ALA A 4 -27.25 -51.09 -66.92
CA ALA A 4 -27.30 -49.68 -66.52
C ALA A 4 -27.01 -49.55 -65.02
N VAL A 5 -26.03 -48.69 -64.69
CA VAL A 5 -25.55 -48.36 -63.35
C VAL A 5 -26.55 -47.41 -62.68
N HIS A 6 -26.94 -47.69 -61.44
CA HIS A 6 -27.75 -46.77 -60.63
C HIS A 6 -26.99 -46.29 -59.38
N TYR A 7 -26.90 -44.96 -59.28
CA TYR A 7 -26.23 -44.17 -58.26
C TYR A 7 -26.95 -44.29 -56.89
N GLY A 8 -26.23 -44.76 -55.88
CA GLY A 8 -26.67 -44.77 -54.48
C GLY A 8 -26.01 -43.64 -53.67
N LYS A 9 -26.82 -42.61 -53.39
CA LYS A 9 -26.69 -41.50 -52.44
C LYS A 9 -25.45 -41.51 -51.51
N ARG A 10 -24.52 -40.57 -51.76
CA ARG A 10 -23.54 -40.12 -50.76
C ARG A 10 -24.27 -39.30 -49.69
N SER A 11 -24.25 -39.77 -48.45
CA SER A 11 -24.74 -39.04 -47.28
C SER A 11 -23.86 -37.81 -47.04
N TRP A 12 -24.48 -36.63 -47.02
CA TRP A 12 -23.85 -35.37 -46.65
C TRP A 12 -23.82 -35.28 -45.12
N ALA A 13 -22.75 -35.78 -44.52
CA ALA A 13 -22.40 -35.45 -43.14
C ALA A 13 -21.21 -34.49 -43.17
N ALA A 14 -21.47 -33.23 -43.53
CA ALA A 14 -20.48 -32.17 -43.49
C ALA A 14 -20.70 -31.30 -42.25
N MET A 15 -19.78 -31.42 -41.30
CA MET A 15 -19.23 -30.38 -40.43
C MET A 15 -20.13 -29.19 -40.09
N ALA A 16 -20.61 -29.18 -38.85
CA ALA A 16 -20.87 -27.95 -38.10
C ALA A 16 -20.23 -28.08 -36.72
N ALA A 17 -18.89 -28.10 -36.68
CA ALA A 17 -18.17 -27.80 -35.46
C ALA A 17 -18.29 -26.29 -35.24
N ALA A 18 -19.26 -25.88 -34.42
CA ALA A 18 -19.39 -24.50 -33.98
C ALA A 18 -18.19 -24.16 -33.08
N ILE A 19 -17.18 -23.52 -33.67
CA ILE A 19 -16.13 -22.85 -32.91
C ILE A 19 -16.75 -21.56 -32.37
N ALA A 20 -17.27 -21.61 -31.15
CA ALA A 20 -17.54 -20.41 -30.37
C ALA A 20 -16.19 -19.80 -29.99
N LEU A 21 -15.70 -18.86 -30.81
CA LEU A 21 -14.57 -18.03 -30.45
C LEU A 21 -15.01 -17.13 -29.29
N ALA A 22 -14.72 -17.54 -28.05
CA ALA A 22 -14.79 -16.65 -26.91
C ALA A 22 -13.69 -15.59 -27.11
N CYS A 23 -14.08 -14.43 -27.62
CA CYS A 23 -13.24 -13.25 -27.66
C CYS A 23 -13.01 -12.81 -26.20
N HIS A 24 -11.95 -13.33 -25.59
CA HIS A 24 -11.48 -12.82 -24.32
C HIS A 24 -10.93 -11.42 -24.62
N SER A 25 -11.58 -10.38 -24.10
CA SER A 25 -11.02 -9.05 -24.09
C SER A 25 -9.72 -9.10 -23.30
N VAL A 26 -8.59 -9.17 -23.98
CA VAL A 26 -7.28 -9.02 -23.35
C VAL A 26 -7.14 -7.55 -22.99
N ARG A 27 -7.54 -7.20 -21.77
CA ARG A 27 -7.26 -5.89 -21.19
C ARG A 27 -5.81 -5.90 -20.68
N ALA A 28 -5.11 -4.79 -20.82
CA ALA A 28 -3.77 -4.62 -20.26
C ALA A 28 -3.81 -4.79 -18.73
N VAL A 29 -2.79 -5.47 -18.18
CA VAL A 29 -2.61 -5.65 -16.74
C VAL A 29 -2.51 -4.28 -16.07
N SER A 30 -3.30 -4.07 -15.03
CA SER A 30 -3.28 -2.87 -14.21
C SER A 30 -2.52 -3.08 -12.91
N VAL A 31 -2.21 -1.99 -12.19
CA VAL A 31 -1.64 -2.07 -10.84
C VAL A 31 -2.56 -2.83 -9.89
N ALA A 32 -3.87 -2.64 -10.00
CA ALA A 32 -4.86 -3.36 -9.20
C ALA A 32 -4.83 -4.89 -9.47
N ASP A 33 -4.59 -5.31 -10.72
CA ASP A 33 -4.42 -6.75 -11.03
C ASP A 33 -3.11 -7.32 -10.44
N ILE A 34 -2.07 -6.49 -10.32
CA ILE A 34 -0.81 -6.86 -9.67
C ILE A 34 -1.00 -6.97 -8.16
N GLN A 35 -1.65 -6.01 -7.52
CA GLN A 35 -1.87 -6.04 -6.08
C GLN A 35 -2.81 -7.18 -5.68
N GLY A 36 -3.98 -7.26 -6.32
CA GLY A 36 -5.02 -8.19 -5.93
C GLY A 36 -5.59 -7.92 -4.52
N PRO A 37 -6.55 -8.74 -4.06
CA PRO A 37 -7.28 -8.50 -2.81
C PRO A 37 -6.74 -9.34 -1.63
N ALA A 38 -5.48 -9.78 -1.67
CA ALA A 38 -4.86 -10.66 -0.68
C ALA A 38 -3.43 -10.15 -0.34
N TYR A 39 -2.75 -10.78 0.61
CA TYR A 39 -1.40 -10.36 1.04
C TYR A 39 -0.32 -10.56 -0.02
N LEU A 40 -0.48 -11.55 -0.91
CA LEU A 40 0.46 -11.81 -2.00
C LEU A 40 -0.20 -11.55 -3.34
N SER A 41 0.56 -10.94 -4.24
CA SER A 41 0.19 -10.71 -5.62
C SER A 41 -0.24 -12.01 -6.32
N PRO A 42 -1.39 -12.02 -7.02
CA PRO A 42 -1.77 -13.13 -7.90
C PRO A 42 -0.85 -13.24 -9.13
N LEU A 43 -0.04 -12.22 -9.41
CA LEU A 43 0.88 -12.15 -10.53
C LEU A 43 2.35 -12.33 -10.14
N LYS A 44 2.64 -12.75 -8.89
CA LYS A 44 4.00 -13.07 -8.44
C LYS A 44 4.79 -13.90 -9.46
N GLY A 45 5.98 -13.42 -9.81
CA GLY A 45 6.90 -14.04 -10.76
C GLY A 45 6.51 -13.91 -12.23
N LYS A 46 5.41 -13.20 -12.56
CA LYS A 46 4.98 -12.98 -13.94
C LYS A 46 5.62 -11.71 -14.49
N SER A 47 5.99 -11.77 -15.77
CA SER A 47 6.35 -10.57 -16.52
C SER A 47 5.10 -9.82 -16.93
N VAL A 48 5.11 -8.50 -16.73
CA VAL A 48 4.07 -7.58 -17.18
C VAL A 48 4.68 -6.60 -18.18
N SER A 49 3.88 -6.21 -19.17
CA SER A 49 4.25 -5.27 -20.21
C SER A 49 3.19 -4.18 -20.34
N ASP A 50 3.62 -2.99 -20.74
CA ASP A 50 2.77 -1.81 -20.92
C ASP A 50 1.92 -1.47 -19.69
N LEU A 51 2.42 -1.79 -18.49
CA LEU A 51 1.82 -1.36 -17.24
C LEU A 51 1.88 0.16 -17.19
N THR A 52 0.74 0.82 -16.98
CA THR A 52 0.65 2.28 -16.98
C THR A 52 0.35 2.80 -15.59
N GLY A 53 0.98 3.91 -15.20
CA GLY A 53 0.73 4.56 -13.91
C GLY A 53 1.32 5.98 -13.82
N LEU A 54 0.83 6.75 -12.86
CA LEU A 54 1.33 8.08 -12.48
C LEU A 54 2.45 7.92 -11.45
N VAL A 55 3.63 8.47 -11.69
CA VAL A 55 4.72 8.49 -10.71
C VAL A 55 4.37 9.44 -9.56
N VAL A 56 4.19 8.90 -8.36
CA VAL A 56 3.73 9.66 -7.17
C VAL A 56 4.85 9.96 -6.18
N ALA A 57 5.90 9.13 -6.15
CA ALA A 57 7.03 9.31 -5.25
C ALA A 57 8.30 8.67 -5.83
N LYS A 58 9.46 9.07 -5.30
CA LYS A 58 10.77 8.54 -5.70
C LYS A 58 11.71 8.45 -4.50
N SER A 59 12.60 7.46 -4.53
CA SER A 59 13.71 7.32 -3.60
C SER A 59 15.01 6.98 -4.34
N THR A 60 16.06 6.65 -3.61
CA THR A 60 17.33 6.14 -4.17
C THR A 60 17.26 4.67 -4.58
N SER A 61 16.24 3.92 -4.16
CA SER A 61 16.06 2.50 -4.40
C SER A 61 14.82 2.16 -5.23
N GLY A 62 14.14 3.17 -5.78
CA GLY A 62 12.98 2.96 -6.63
C GLY A 62 12.13 4.20 -6.81
N PHE A 63 10.94 3.98 -7.33
CA PHE A 63 9.89 4.98 -7.43
C PHE A 63 8.53 4.30 -7.35
N TRP A 64 7.48 5.06 -7.01
CA TRP A 64 6.14 4.53 -6.86
C TRP A 64 5.24 5.06 -7.96
N ILE A 65 4.39 4.17 -8.49
CA ILE A 65 3.36 4.53 -9.45
C ILE A 65 1.97 4.25 -8.85
N GLU A 66 1.01 5.10 -9.19
CA GLU A 66 -0.40 4.81 -8.98
C GLU A 66 -1.09 4.54 -10.33
N GLY A 67 -1.71 3.36 -10.45
CA GLY A 67 -2.59 3.03 -11.55
C GLY A 67 -4.01 3.58 -11.34
N PRO A 68 -4.94 3.27 -12.25
CA PRO A 68 -6.36 3.57 -12.05
C PRO A 68 -6.85 3.02 -10.71
N ALA A 69 -7.67 3.80 -9.99
CA ALA A 69 -8.25 3.37 -8.73
C ALA A 69 -9.13 2.12 -8.92
N SER A 70 -9.11 1.25 -7.92
CA SER A 70 -10.02 0.11 -7.80
C SER A 70 -11.29 0.53 -7.07
N ASP A 71 -12.45 0.00 -7.47
CA ASP A 71 -13.71 0.12 -6.71
C ASP A 71 -13.75 -0.89 -5.53
N ASP A 72 -12.82 -1.83 -5.50
CA ASP A 72 -12.62 -2.79 -4.41
C ASP A 72 -11.59 -2.23 -3.43
N ASP A 73 -12.03 -1.93 -2.21
CA ASP A 73 -11.23 -1.30 -1.15
C ASP A 73 -10.12 -2.21 -0.61
N ARG A 74 -10.17 -3.51 -0.93
CA ARG A 74 -9.11 -4.48 -0.61
C ARG A 74 -7.91 -4.36 -1.53
N VAL A 75 -8.06 -3.74 -2.70
CA VAL A 75 -7.06 -3.75 -3.77
C VAL A 75 -6.38 -2.40 -3.87
N SER A 76 -5.10 -2.34 -3.53
CA SER A 76 -4.30 -1.13 -3.72
C SER A 76 -4.12 -0.82 -5.21
N ASN A 77 -4.05 0.48 -5.53
CA ASN A 77 -3.65 0.95 -6.86
C ASN A 77 -2.24 1.56 -6.87
N GLY A 78 -1.50 1.50 -5.77
CA GLY A 78 -0.09 1.88 -5.69
C GLY A 78 0.84 0.70 -5.93
N LEU A 79 2.04 0.93 -6.47
CA LEU A 79 3.04 -0.12 -6.70
C LEU A 79 4.46 0.44 -6.59
N ASN A 80 5.32 -0.24 -5.84
CA ASN A 80 6.76 0.01 -5.84
C ASN A 80 7.39 -0.50 -7.13
N VAL A 81 8.14 0.35 -7.82
CA VAL A 81 9.01 -0.04 -8.93
C VAL A 81 10.45 -0.03 -8.42
N PHE A 82 10.96 -1.22 -8.09
CA PHE A 82 12.28 -1.37 -7.50
C PHE A 82 13.37 -1.18 -8.56
N THR A 83 14.31 -0.29 -8.27
CA THR A 83 15.52 -0.13 -9.06
C THR A 83 16.57 0.71 -8.33
N THR A 84 17.83 0.28 -8.42
CA THR A 84 18.99 1.08 -8.00
C THR A 84 19.73 1.71 -9.19
N SER A 85 19.20 1.53 -10.41
CA SER A 85 19.79 2.09 -11.62
C SER A 85 19.57 3.58 -11.69
N LYS A 86 20.66 4.36 -11.55
CA LYS A 86 20.61 5.82 -11.67
C LYS A 86 20.03 6.29 -12.99
N THR A 87 20.29 5.56 -14.08
CA THR A 87 19.74 5.88 -15.42
C THR A 87 18.22 5.72 -15.46
N VAL A 88 17.69 4.67 -14.84
CA VAL A 88 16.23 4.47 -14.74
C VAL A 88 15.62 5.55 -13.86
N LEU A 89 16.19 5.79 -12.67
CA LEU A 89 15.71 6.81 -11.75
C LEU A 89 15.74 8.21 -12.36
N SER A 90 16.73 8.54 -13.21
CA SER A 90 16.79 9.83 -13.89
C SER A 90 15.85 9.96 -15.08
N SER A 91 15.23 8.87 -15.55
CA SER A 91 14.34 8.85 -16.71
C SER A 91 12.88 9.19 -16.39
N VAL A 92 12.54 9.30 -15.11
CA VAL A 92 11.18 9.58 -14.62
C VAL A 92 11.21 10.68 -13.56
N SER A 93 10.12 11.42 -13.45
CA SER A 93 9.88 12.47 -12.43
C SER A 93 8.53 12.25 -11.76
N VAL A 94 8.39 12.73 -10.52
CA VAL A 94 7.07 12.79 -9.87
C VAL A 94 6.13 13.64 -10.73
N GLY A 95 4.91 13.16 -10.95
CA GLY A 95 3.94 13.77 -11.87
C GLY A 95 4.02 13.27 -13.32
N ASP A 96 4.94 12.35 -13.64
CA ASP A 96 4.96 11.69 -14.96
C ASP A 96 3.91 10.58 -15.04
N VAL A 97 3.12 10.56 -16.12
CA VAL A 97 2.34 9.38 -16.50
C VAL A 97 3.21 8.54 -17.42
N ILE A 98 3.54 7.33 -17.00
CA ILE A 98 4.46 6.44 -17.71
C ILE A 98 3.79 5.12 -18.09
N SER A 99 4.36 4.43 -19.08
CA SER A 99 4.21 2.98 -19.21
C SER A 99 5.57 2.29 -19.06
N LEU A 100 5.57 1.09 -18.49
CA LEU A 100 6.78 0.29 -18.31
C LEU A 100 6.49 -1.21 -18.34
N SER A 101 7.56 -2.01 -18.45
CA SER A 101 7.52 -3.46 -18.29
C SER A 101 8.43 -3.89 -17.14
N GLY A 102 8.15 -5.04 -16.53
CA GLY A 102 8.94 -5.58 -15.44
C GLY A 102 8.49 -6.98 -15.04
N VAL A 103 8.95 -7.43 -13.88
CA VAL A 103 8.56 -8.72 -13.28
C VAL A 103 7.96 -8.45 -11.93
N VAL A 104 6.76 -8.96 -11.66
CA VAL A 104 6.14 -8.83 -10.35
C VAL A 104 6.86 -9.72 -9.35
N SER A 105 7.20 -9.17 -8.18
CA SER A 105 7.99 -9.81 -7.15
C SER A 105 7.34 -9.61 -5.78
N GLU A 106 7.63 -10.53 -4.87
CA GLU A 106 7.30 -10.40 -3.45
C GLU A 106 8.61 -10.28 -2.69
N PHE A 107 8.85 -9.09 -2.14
CA PHE A 107 10.10 -8.78 -1.47
C PHE A 107 9.94 -8.74 0.04
N ARG A 108 10.87 -9.35 0.74
CA ARG A 108 11.11 -9.12 2.16
C ARG A 108 12.60 -9.24 2.43
N SER A 109 13.12 -8.49 3.39
CA SER A 109 14.53 -8.59 3.73
C SER A 109 14.86 -9.95 4.35
N SER A 110 15.98 -10.55 3.95
CA SER A 110 16.49 -11.77 4.60
C SER A 110 16.95 -11.52 6.04
N SER A 111 17.29 -10.27 6.39
CA SER A 111 17.60 -9.87 7.77
C SER A 111 16.35 -9.74 8.65
N SER A 112 15.16 -9.75 8.04
CA SER A 112 13.89 -9.46 8.70
C SER A 112 12.84 -10.47 8.26
N PRO A 113 13.04 -11.76 8.57
CA PRO A 113 12.23 -12.85 8.03
C PRO A 113 10.77 -12.87 8.52
N ASN A 114 10.45 -12.07 9.53
CA ASN A 114 9.11 -11.94 10.11
C ASN A 114 8.34 -10.72 9.56
N ASP A 115 8.96 -9.96 8.65
CA ASP A 115 8.26 -8.89 7.93
C ASP A 115 7.28 -9.50 6.93
N LEU A 116 6.21 -8.75 6.65
CA LEU A 116 5.33 -9.04 5.53
C LEU A 116 6.10 -8.88 4.21
N PHE A 117 5.72 -9.70 3.24
CA PHE A 117 6.14 -9.43 1.86
C PHE A 117 5.51 -8.13 1.37
N ALA A 118 6.28 -7.38 0.57
CA ALA A 118 5.81 -6.26 -0.21
C ALA A 118 5.81 -6.63 -1.69
N THR A 119 4.70 -6.35 -2.36
CA THR A 119 4.54 -6.48 -3.80
C THR A 119 5.30 -5.35 -4.51
N GLU A 120 6.19 -5.73 -5.42
CA GLU A 120 6.96 -4.78 -6.21
C GLU A 120 7.13 -5.21 -7.67
N LEU A 121 7.51 -4.26 -8.51
CA LEU A 121 7.89 -4.49 -9.89
C LEU A 121 9.41 -4.42 -10.03
N ASP A 122 10.03 -5.57 -10.24
CA ASP A 122 11.45 -5.76 -10.47
C ASP A 122 11.86 -5.55 -11.93
N SER A 123 13.15 -5.26 -12.13
CA SER A 123 13.80 -5.15 -13.44
C SER A 123 13.02 -4.26 -14.44
N PRO A 124 12.70 -3.00 -14.06
CA PRO A 124 11.92 -2.12 -14.92
C PRO A 124 12.65 -1.83 -16.23
N LYS A 125 11.91 -1.88 -17.33
CA LYS A 125 12.41 -1.64 -18.69
C LYS A 125 11.32 -1.05 -19.58
N SER A 126 11.71 -0.62 -20.78
CA SER A 126 10.79 -0.06 -21.78
C SER A 126 9.94 1.10 -21.24
N ILE A 127 10.55 1.97 -20.43
CA ILE A 127 9.86 3.10 -19.82
C ILE A 127 9.60 4.15 -20.90
N VAL A 128 8.34 4.55 -21.02
CA VAL A 128 7.90 5.64 -21.91
C VAL A 128 7.12 6.64 -21.07
N VAL A 129 7.51 7.92 -21.13
CA VAL A 129 6.78 9.02 -20.50
C VAL A 129 5.74 9.53 -21.49
N HIS A 130 4.47 9.45 -21.13
CA HIS A 130 3.34 9.91 -21.97
C HIS A 130 2.99 11.37 -21.71
N SER A 131 3.13 11.82 -20.46
CA SER A 131 2.93 13.21 -20.06
C SER A 131 3.67 13.50 -18.75
N SER A 132 3.93 14.77 -18.47
CA SER A 132 4.69 15.25 -17.30
C SER A 132 3.97 16.40 -16.60
N GLY A 133 4.30 16.61 -15.32
CA GLY A 133 3.75 17.71 -14.52
C GLY A 133 2.27 17.53 -14.13
N ASN A 134 1.78 16.29 -14.14
CA ASN A 134 0.42 15.97 -13.70
C ASN A 134 0.31 16.15 -12.18
N ALA A 135 -0.89 16.53 -11.73
CA ALA A 135 -1.16 16.65 -10.30
C ALA A 135 -1.13 15.28 -9.62
N VAL A 136 -0.38 15.19 -8.52
CA VAL A 136 -0.37 14.03 -7.63
C VAL A 136 -1.29 14.33 -6.46
N THR A 137 -2.32 13.51 -6.28
CA THR A 137 -3.33 13.68 -5.22
C THR A 137 -3.28 12.49 -4.28
N PRO A 138 -2.74 12.63 -3.06
CA PRO A 138 -2.69 11.54 -2.09
C PRO A 138 -4.09 11.17 -1.57
N LEU A 139 -4.24 9.91 -1.14
CA LEU A 139 -5.42 9.50 -0.36
C LEU A 139 -5.35 10.10 1.05
N VAL A 140 -6.29 10.96 1.40
CA VAL A 140 -6.42 11.43 2.79
C VAL A 140 -7.07 10.33 3.63
N LEU A 141 -6.46 9.98 4.76
CA LEU A 141 -7.01 9.05 5.75
C LEU A 141 -7.80 9.81 6.83
N GLY A 142 -8.74 9.12 7.48
CA GLY A 142 -9.53 9.65 8.59
C GLY A 142 -10.90 10.24 8.18
N PRO A 143 -11.54 11.04 9.05
CA PRO A 143 -12.95 11.43 8.91
C PRO A 143 -13.29 12.30 7.69
N THR A 144 -12.34 13.10 7.19
CA THR A 144 -12.50 13.85 5.93
C THR A 144 -11.98 13.08 4.72
N GLY A 145 -11.42 11.89 4.95
CA GLY A 145 -11.00 10.93 3.95
C GLY A 145 -12.08 9.89 3.65
N THR A 146 -11.74 8.89 2.84
CA THR A 146 -12.66 7.80 2.51
C THR A 146 -12.44 6.55 3.36
N ARG A 147 -11.34 6.47 4.12
CA ARG A 147 -10.91 5.26 4.83
C ARG A 147 -10.28 5.61 6.17
N SER A 148 -10.61 4.83 7.20
CA SER A 148 -10.01 4.89 8.54
C SER A 148 -9.64 3.47 8.97
N PRO A 149 -8.50 3.26 9.65
CA PRO A 149 -8.15 1.94 10.16
C PRO A 149 -9.16 1.46 11.20
N PRO A 150 -9.43 0.15 11.28
CA PRO A 150 -10.18 -0.44 12.39
C PRO A 150 -9.38 -0.30 13.68
N THR A 151 -10.08 -0.39 14.82
CA THR A 151 -9.52 -0.02 16.12
C THR A 151 -9.43 -1.18 17.11
N GLN A 152 -9.57 -2.45 16.66
CA GLN A 152 -9.65 -3.60 17.57
C GLN A 152 -8.87 -4.80 17.03
N GLU A 153 -9.41 -5.51 16.04
CA GLU A 153 -8.85 -6.78 15.57
C GLU A 153 -7.61 -6.55 14.71
N LEU A 154 -6.51 -7.24 15.03
CA LEU A 154 -5.25 -7.09 14.30
C LEU A 154 -5.25 -7.90 13.00
N SER A 155 -5.55 -9.20 13.08
CA SER A 155 -5.67 -10.11 11.95
C SER A 155 -6.73 -11.21 12.19
N ALA A 156 -7.20 -11.81 11.10
CA ALA A 156 -8.14 -12.94 11.15
C ALA A 156 -7.58 -14.20 11.82
N LEU A 157 -6.26 -14.24 12.05
CA LEU A 157 -5.56 -15.41 12.60
C LEU A 157 -5.43 -15.35 14.13
N ASP A 158 -5.76 -14.21 14.75
CA ASP A 158 -5.65 -13.94 16.19
C ASP A 158 -6.87 -14.49 16.97
N THR A 159 -7.08 -15.81 16.88
CA THR A 159 -8.31 -16.50 17.33
C THR A 159 -8.29 -17.06 18.75
N GLY A 160 -7.17 -16.95 19.46
CA GLY A 160 -7.04 -17.51 20.81
C GLY A 160 -7.72 -16.65 21.89
N SER A 161 -7.79 -17.17 23.11
CA SER A 161 -8.45 -16.50 24.25
C SER A 161 -7.83 -15.17 24.65
N ASP A 162 -6.59 -14.91 24.21
CA ASP A 162 -5.86 -13.67 24.46
C ASP A 162 -5.60 -12.90 23.14
N GLY A 163 -6.35 -13.21 22.07
CA GLY A 163 -6.22 -12.58 20.76
C GLY A 163 -4.81 -12.71 20.20
N TRP A 164 -4.21 -11.59 19.78
CA TRP A 164 -2.86 -11.52 19.21
C TRP A 164 -1.74 -11.86 20.22
N LEU A 165 -2.05 -11.90 21.52
CA LEU A 165 -1.12 -12.30 22.59
C LEU A 165 -1.20 -13.81 22.90
N SER A 166 -2.05 -14.55 22.19
CA SER A 166 -2.26 -15.97 22.44
C SER A 166 -0.98 -16.80 22.22
N VAL A 167 -0.78 -17.79 23.09
CA VAL A 167 0.36 -18.72 23.04
C VAL A 167 -0.05 -20.10 22.48
N PRO A 168 0.86 -20.81 21.80
CA PRO A 168 2.18 -20.36 21.38
C PRO A 168 2.08 -19.31 20.26
N ASN A 169 2.85 -18.24 20.38
CA ASN A 169 2.91 -17.13 19.43
C ASN A 169 3.69 -17.52 18.15
N ASN A 170 3.45 -16.77 17.06
CA ASN A 170 4.08 -16.96 15.74
C ASN A 170 3.87 -18.36 15.12
N GLN A 171 2.72 -18.98 15.38
CA GLN A 171 2.34 -20.26 14.75
C GLN A 171 1.61 -20.07 13.41
N SER A 172 1.10 -18.86 13.17
CA SER A 172 0.36 -18.47 11.99
C SER A 172 1.12 -17.35 11.25
N SER A 173 0.94 -17.27 9.94
CA SER A 173 1.52 -16.22 9.10
C SER A 173 0.49 -15.84 8.05
N VAL A 174 0.15 -14.55 7.99
CA VAL A 174 -0.85 -14.02 7.05
C VAL A 174 -0.45 -14.25 5.59
N ASP A 175 0.85 -14.18 5.27
CA ASP A 175 1.38 -14.46 3.94
C ASP A 175 1.28 -15.94 3.56
N ALA A 176 1.46 -16.84 4.54
CA ALA A 176 1.33 -18.28 4.32
C ALA A 176 -0.13 -18.70 4.12
N THR A 177 -1.05 -18.06 4.84
CA THR A 177 -2.50 -18.25 4.64
C THR A 177 -2.97 -17.57 3.35
N ASN A 178 -2.40 -16.41 3.02
CA ASN A 178 -2.76 -15.54 1.90
C ASN A 178 -4.29 -15.36 1.74
N ALA A 179 -4.96 -15.06 2.86
CA ALA A 179 -6.41 -14.86 2.86
C ALA A 179 -6.77 -13.57 2.11
N THR A 180 -8.01 -13.55 1.59
CA THR A 180 -8.60 -12.31 1.09
C THR A 180 -8.74 -11.31 2.22
N LEU A 181 -8.28 -10.08 1.98
CA LEU A 181 -8.29 -8.99 2.95
C LEU A 181 -9.72 -8.61 3.36
N ARG A 182 -9.87 -8.19 4.61
CA ARG A 182 -11.06 -7.55 5.19
C ARG A 182 -10.64 -6.25 5.91
N PRO A 183 -10.35 -5.17 5.14
CA PRO A 183 -9.83 -3.90 5.64
C PRO A 183 -10.68 -3.21 6.71
N ASP A 184 -12.00 -3.37 6.65
CA ASP A 184 -12.91 -2.77 7.62
C ASP A 184 -12.91 -3.49 8.98
N ALA A 185 -12.37 -4.71 9.03
CA ALA A 185 -12.36 -5.53 10.23
C ALA A 185 -10.97 -5.63 10.87
N PHE A 186 -9.92 -5.81 10.07
CA PHE A 186 -8.57 -6.11 10.56
C PHE A 186 -7.57 -5.02 10.21
N GLY A 187 -6.78 -4.60 11.21
CA GLY A 187 -5.75 -3.58 11.04
C GLY A 187 -4.71 -3.92 9.99
N MET A 188 -4.20 -5.15 10.03
CA MET A 188 -3.19 -5.59 9.08
C MET A 188 -3.74 -5.55 7.64
N ASP A 189 -4.98 -5.97 7.45
CA ASP A 189 -5.68 -5.98 6.15
C ASP A 189 -5.93 -4.55 5.63
N PHE A 190 -6.28 -3.63 6.54
CA PHE A 190 -6.45 -2.22 6.19
C PHE A 190 -5.18 -1.65 5.56
N TRP A 191 -4.05 -1.83 6.25
CA TRP A 191 -2.79 -1.32 5.80
C TRP A 191 -2.24 -2.04 4.56
N ALA A 192 -2.55 -3.33 4.40
CA ALA A 192 -2.24 -4.11 3.19
C ALA A 192 -2.95 -3.55 1.97
N SER A 193 -4.22 -3.20 2.13
CA SER A 193 -5.02 -2.64 1.04
C SER A 193 -4.57 -1.23 0.60
N LEU A 194 -3.60 -0.63 1.29
CA LEU A 194 -3.00 0.67 0.96
C LEU A 194 -1.54 0.54 0.50
N GLU A 195 -1.01 -0.68 0.38
CA GLU A 195 0.40 -0.90 0.05
C GLU A 195 0.84 -0.16 -1.22
N GLY A 196 1.98 0.52 -1.16
CA GLY A 196 2.57 1.24 -2.27
C GLY A 196 1.83 2.52 -2.68
N ARG A 197 0.74 2.87 -2.00
CA ARG A 197 -0.08 4.05 -2.29
C ARG A 197 0.42 5.30 -1.56
N LEU A 198 0.28 6.46 -2.18
CA LEU A 198 0.54 7.75 -1.55
C LEU A 198 -0.67 8.16 -0.70
N VAL A 199 -0.46 8.34 0.60
CA VAL A 199 -1.51 8.71 1.56
C VAL A 199 -1.11 9.91 2.40
N THR A 200 -2.10 10.64 2.91
CA THR A 200 -1.94 11.74 3.86
C THR A 200 -2.56 11.37 5.19
N VAL A 201 -1.75 11.39 6.25
CA VAL A 201 -2.21 11.34 7.63
C VAL A 201 -2.31 12.78 8.13
N ARG A 202 -3.53 13.21 8.47
CA ARG A 202 -3.77 14.58 8.93
C ARG A 202 -3.48 14.73 10.41
N ALA A 203 -2.85 15.86 10.74
CA ALA A 203 -2.47 16.25 12.10
C ALA A 203 -2.05 15.07 13.02
N PRO A 204 -1.07 14.23 12.61
CA PRO A 204 -0.75 13.03 13.37
C PRO A 204 -0.23 13.38 14.76
N VAL A 205 -0.54 12.51 15.73
CA VAL A 205 -0.10 12.61 17.11
C VAL A 205 0.91 11.51 17.40
N ALA A 206 2.09 11.88 17.89
CA ALA A 206 3.13 10.93 18.27
C ALA A 206 2.74 10.07 19.48
N LEU A 207 3.02 8.77 19.36
CA LEU A 207 2.74 7.75 20.36
C LEU A 207 3.98 7.26 21.09
N ASP A 208 5.17 7.62 20.60
CA ASP A 208 6.44 7.30 21.22
C ASP A 208 7.51 8.32 20.80
N PHE A 209 8.70 8.20 21.39
CA PHE A 209 9.92 8.86 20.91
C PHE A 209 10.41 8.23 19.60
N GLU A 210 11.23 8.97 18.86
CA GLU A 210 11.93 8.42 17.71
C GLU A 210 12.93 7.33 18.10
N ASN A 211 13.07 6.30 17.25
CA ASN A 211 14.14 5.33 17.35
C ASN A 211 15.47 5.90 16.78
N ASP A 212 16.54 5.10 16.80
CA ASP A 212 17.85 5.49 16.28
C ASP A 212 17.86 5.81 14.76
N PHE A 213 16.79 5.44 14.04
CA PHE A 213 16.57 5.74 12.62
C PHE A 213 15.71 7.00 12.41
N GLY A 214 15.29 7.68 13.48
CA GLY A 214 14.40 8.85 13.40
C GLY A 214 12.94 8.49 13.08
N GLU A 215 12.54 7.23 13.24
CA GLU A 215 11.19 6.74 12.98
C GLU A 215 10.37 6.76 14.27
N PHE A 216 9.08 7.06 14.17
CA PHE A 216 8.21 7.19 15.33
C PHE A 216 6.77 6.77 15.02
N TRP A 217 6.07 6.24 16.03
CA TRP A 217 4.67 5.84 15.92
C TRP A 217 3.73 7.05 16.00
N VAL A 218 2.66 7.02 15.21
CA VAL A 218 1.58 8.01 15.25
C VAL A 218 0.20 7.36 15.14
N HIS A 219 -0.81 8.09 15.59
CA HIS A 219 -2.18 7.96 15.07
C HIS A 219 -2.55 9.24 14.31
N GLY A 220 -3.46 9.15 13.34
CA GLY A 220 -4.05 10.32 12.67
C GLY A 220 -5.28 10.84 13.40
N ASP A 221 -6.09 11.65 12.73
CA ASP A 221 -7.32 12.21 13.31
C ASP A 221 -8.56 11.31 13.20
N TRP A 222 -8.35 10.02 12.94
CA TRP A 222 -9.36 8.97 13.01
C TRP A 222 -9.69 8.56 14.45
N ALA A 223 -10.73 7.73 14.60
CA ALA A 223 -11.08 7.16 15.90
C ALA A 223 -9.98 6.24 16.40
N VAL A 224 -9.66 6.33 17.69
CA VAL A 224 -8.62 5.52 18.36
C VAL A 224 -9.15 4.98 19.67
N THR A 225 -8.59 3.87 20.13
CA THR A 225 -8.90 3.23 21.41
C THR A 225 -7.68 3.32 22.34
N GLY A 226 -7.90 3.14 23.65
CA GLY A 226 -6.79 3.19 24.61
C GLY A 226 -6.13 4.57 24.81
N LYS A 227 -6.68 5.66 24.28
CA LYS A 227 -6.08 7.00 24.38
C LYS A 227 -5.94 7.46 25.83
N ASN A 228 -4.72 7.74 26.26
CA ASN A 228 -4.40 8.15 27.64
C ASN A 228 -4.14 9.66 27.76
N SER A 229 -4.03 10.16 28.99
CA SER A 229 -3.84 11.59 29.28
C SER A 229 -2.49 12.17 28.83
N ARG A 230 -1.54 11.33 28.41
CA ARG A 230 -0.25 11.75 27.85
C ARG A 230 -0.26 11.79 26.32
N GLY A 231 -1.40 11.47 25.69
CA GLY A 231 -1.55 11.46 24.24
C GLY A 231 -1.10 10.16 23.55
N GLY A 232 -0.68 9.15 24.31
CA GLY A 232 -0.38 7.82 23.78
C GLY A 232 -1.62 6.92 23.71
N LEU A 233 -1.47 5.76 23.08
CA LEU A 233 -2.47 4.68 23.11
C LEU A 233 -1.96 3.57 24.04
N THR A 234 -2.82 3.12 24.93
CA THR A 234 -2.54 2.05 25.90
C THR A 234 -3.34 0.82 25.48
N ILE A 235 -2.70 -0.35 25.49
CA ILE A 235 -3.39 -1.63 25.30
C ILE A 235 -4.49 -1.76 26.36
N THR A 236 -5.73 -1.87 25.88
CA THR A 236 -6.93 -2.04 26.72
C THR A 236 -7.62 -3.35 26.36
N ILE A 237 -8.57 -3.78 27.20
CA ILE A 237 -9.45 -4.90 26.85
C ILE A 237 -10.62 -4.35 26.04
N GLY A 238 -10.77 -4.86 24.83
CA GLY A 238 -11.81 -4.52 23.88
C GLY A 238 -13.21 -4.99 24.32
N PRO A 239 -14.27 -4.57 23.60
CA PRO A 239 -15.64 -5.00 23.87
C PRO A 239 -15.86 -6.51 23.71
N ASP A 240 -14.99 -7.18 22.97
CA ASP A 240 -14.95 -8.64 22.76
C ASP A 240 -14.26 -9.40 23.92
N GLY A 241 -13.70 -8.67 24.89
CA GLY A 241 -12.94 -9.25 26.01
C GLY A 241 -11.49 -9.59 25.68
N LEU A 242 -10.98 -9.18 24.52
CA LEU A 242 -9.61 -9.45 24.08
C LEU A 242 -8.70 -8.21 24.21
N PRO A 243 -7.38 -8.39 24.32
CA PRO A 243 -6.42 -7.27 24.29
C PRO A 243 -6.41 -6.58 22.92
N ASP A 244 -6.63 -5.27 22.91
CA ASP A 244 -6.59 -4.41 21.74
C ASP A 244 -5.12 -4.11 21.33
N ALA A 245 -4.76 -4.45 20.10
CA ALA A 245 -3.41 -4.23 19.57
C ALA A 245 -3.14 -2.78 19.15
N ASN A 246 -4.14 -1.90 19.21
CA ASN A 246 -4.17 -0.58 18.58
C ASN A 246 -3.76 -0.63 17.08
N PRO A 247 -4.48 -1.40 16.24
CA PRO A 247 -4.21 -1.52 14.81
C PRO A 247 -4.29 -0.18 14.04
N GLU A 248 -4.91 0.83 14.62
CA GLU A 248 -5.07 2.18 14.10
C GLU A 248 -3.82 3.07 14.21
N THR A 249 -2.65 2.46 14.37
CA THR A 249 -1.36 3.13 14.45
C THR A 249 -0.48 2.84 13.24
N VAL A 250 0.42 3.77 12.92
CA VAL A 250 1.39 3.65 11.82
C VAL A 250 2.70 4.30 12.23
N ILE A 251 3.82 3.82 11.71
CA ILE A 251 5.10 4.48 11.90
C ILE A 251 5.35 5.48 10.78
N ILE A 252 5.84 6.66 11.12
CA ILE A 252 6.45 7.57 10.16
C ILE A 252 7.91 7.14 9.96
N GLY A 253 8.20 6.63 8.76
CA GLY A 253 9.53 6.18 8.38
C GLY A 253 10.47 7.34 8.02
N SER A 254 11.69 7.00 7.60
CA SER A 254 12.63 8.00 7.06
C SER A 254 12.08 8.67 5.79
N PRO A 255 12.20 10.00 5.62
CA PRO A 255 11.80 10.71 4.41
C PRO A 255 12.47 10.17 3.13
N LEU A 256 11.71 10.04 2.04
CA LEU A 256 12.20 9.48 0.77
C LEU A 256 13.24 10.37 0.06
N ASP A 257 13.24 11.66 0.37
CA ASP A 257 14.15 12.66 -0.20
C ASP A 257 15.45 12.85 0.59
N GLY A 258 15.68 12.01 1.60
CA GLY A 258 16.92 11.99 2.38
C GLY A 258 17.05 13.08 3.43
N THR A 259 15.98 13.83 3.69
CA THR A 259 15.91 14.70 4.86
C THR A 259 15.62 13.91 6.13
N THR A 260 15.57 14.61 7.25
CA THR A 260 15.42 14.02 8.58
C THR A 260 14.09 14.39 9.21
N ASN A 261 13.47 13.42 9.86
CA ASN A 261 12.34 13.68 10.75
C ASN A 261 12.76 14.60 11.93
N PRO A 262 11.83 15.38 12.49
CA PRO A 262 12.09 16.20 13.67
C PRO A 262 12.29 15.33 14.92
N THR A 263 12.82 15.91 15.99
CA THR A 263 12.75 15.30 17.31
C THR A 263 11.30 15.21 17.80
N VAL A 264 10.97 14.09 18.42
CA VAL A 264 9.61 13.72 18.78
C VAL A 264 9.47 13.68 20.31
N SER A 265 8.24 13.94 20.76
CA SER A 265 7.86 13.72 22.14
C SER A 265 6.46 13.12 22.14
N LEU A 266 6.18 12.25 23.11
CA LEU A 266 4.85 11.66 23.28
C LEU A 266 3.76 12.73 23.29
N GLY A 267 2.68 12.50 22.53
CA GLY A 267 1.52 13.39 22.44
C GLY A 267 1.72 14.63 21.56
N LYS A 268 2.89 14.78 20.92
CA LYS A 268 3.16 15.91 20.00
C LYS A 268 2.32 15.78 18.73
N THR A 269 1.61 16.84 18.39
CA THR A 269 0.87 16.95 17.11
C THR A 269 1.75 17.59 16.03
N PHE A 270 1.72 17.02 14.84
CA PHE A 270 2.42 17.53 13.66
C PHE A 270 1.45 18.16 12.66
N SER A 271 1.98 18.87 11.67
CA SER A 271 1.27 19.12 10.41
C SER A 271 0.99 17.82 9.69
N ASP A 272 0.09 17.85 8.72
CA ASP A 272 -0.19 16.72 7.82
C ASP A 272 1.11 16.11 7.27
N ILE A 273 1.18 14.79 7.30
CA ILE A 273 2.30 14.02 6.77
C ILE A 273 1.77 13.24 5.57
N THR A 274 2.40 13.42 4.42
CA THR A 274 2.08 12.69 3.19
C THR A 274 3.24 11.78 2.82
N GLY A 275 2.95 10.52 2.56
CA GLY A 275 3.99 9.54 2.23
C GLY A 275 3.45 8.28 1.57
N VAL A 276 4.35 7.36 1.25
CA VAL A 276 3.98 6.05 0.70
C VAL A 276 3.88 5.03 1.82
N VAL A 277 2.81 4.22 1.80
CA VAL A 277 2.60 3.10 2.73
C VAL A 277 3.43 1.90 2.30
N LEU A 278 4.31 1.41 3.17
CA LEU A 278 5.18 0.26 2.92
C LEU A 278 5.28 -0.67 4.13
N TYR A 279 5.57 -1.94 3.86
CA TYR A 279 6.01 -2.88 4.88
C TYR A 279 7.52 -2.89 5.00
N GLN A 280 8.04 -2.52 6.17
CA GLN A 280 9.45 -2.71 6.49
C GLN A 280 9.62 -2.99 7.99
N TRP A 281 10.44 -3.97 8.36
CA TRP A 281 10.89 -4.25 9.73
C TRP A 281 9.74 -4.49 10.73
N ILE A 282 8.82 -5.41 10.41
CA ILE A 282 7.60 -5.80 11.18
C ILE A 282 6.65 -4.61 11.37
N ARG A 283 6.84 -3.52 10.61
CA ARG A 283 6.14 -2.25 10.80
C ARG A 283 5.56 -1.78 9.48
N LEU A 284 4.42 -1.13 9.57
CA LEU A 284 3.95 -0.29 8.49
C LEU A 284 4.62 1.08 8.60
N LEU A 285 5.34 1.46 7.55
CA LEU A 285 5.98 2.76 7.43
C LEU A 285 5.23 3.63 6.44
N LEU A 286 4.96 4.88 6.84
CA LEU A 286 4.63 5.97 5.93
C LEU A 286 5.91 6.77 5.66
N HIS A 287 6.44 6.73 4.44
CA HIS A 287 7.64 7.49 4.09
C HIS A 287 7.31 8.85 3.49
N PRO A 288 7.65 9.98 4.15
CA PRO A 288 7.35 11.32 3.64
C PRO A 288 7.84 11.57 2.20
N ALA A 289 6.99 12.15 1.36
CA ALA A 289 7.27 12.44 -0.05
C ALA A 289 7.21 13.94 -0.39
N LEU A 290 7.69 14.30 -1.59
CA LEU A 290 7.65 15.67 -2.13
C LEU A 290 6.25 16.05 -2.62
N ASP A 291 5.85 17.31 -2.45
CA ASP A 291 4.65 17.85 -3.11
C ASP A 291 4.93 18.30 -4.56
N SER A 292 3.86 18.56 -5.31
CA SER A 292 3.91 19.07 -6.70
C SER A 292 4.55 20.46 -6.84
N SER A 293 4.87 21.14 -5.74
CA SER A 293 5.59 22.43 -5.70
C SER A 293 7.09 22.28 -5.41
N ASN A 294 7.60 21.04 -5.40
CA ASN A 294 9.01 20.71 -5.14
C ASN A 294 9.45 21.15 -3.73
N ARG A 295 8.51 21.21 -2.77
CA ARG A 295 8.78 21.47 -1.36
C ARG A 295 8.62 20.17 -0.58
N GLY A 296 9.60 19.86 0.27
CA GLY A 296 9.52 18.71 1.18
C GLY A 296 8.36 18.84 2.16
N ILE A 297 7.48 17.83 2.19
CA ILE A 297 6.42 17.69 3.20
C ILE A 297 6.98 16.84 4.35
N TYR A 298 7.77 17.44 5.23
CA TYR A 298 8.23 16.76 6.45
C TYR A 298 7.25 16.98 7.60
N ALA A 299 7.31 16.10 8.59
CA ALA A 299 6.63 16.30 9.87
C ALA A 299 7.11 17.62 10.48
N ARG A 300 6.30 18.68 10.37
CA ARG A 300 6.61 19.99 10.95
C ARG A 300 5.77 20.14 12.21
N SER A 301 6.42 20.42 13.33
CA SER A 301 5.70 20.70 14.59
C SER A 301 4.88 21.98 14.48
N HIS A 302 3.63 21.94 14.94
CA HIS A 302 2.86 23.17 15.16
C HIS A 302 3.33 23.80 16.48
N ASN A 303 3.88 25.02 16.44
CA ASN A 303 4.16 25.78 17.65
C ASN A 303 3.09 26.87 17.75
N SER A 304 2.03 26.64 18.53
CA SER A 304 1.05 27.69 18.81
C SER A 304 1.61 28.62 19.90
N THR A 305 2.53 29.51 19.55
CA THR A 305 2.76 30.71 20.36
C THR A 305 1.72 31.74 19.97
N GLY A 306 0.57 31.69 20.63
CA GLY A 306 -0.36 32.80 20.66
C GLY A 306 0.29 33.99 21.38
N ASP A 307 0.07 35.18 20.82
CA ASP A 307 0.37 36.47 21.43
C ASP A 307 -0.08 36.51 22.90
N ASP A 308 0.86 36.61 23.82
CA ASP A 308 0.61 37.23 25.12
C ASP A 308 1.63 38.35 25.32
N GLN A 309 1.17 39.55 24.99
CA GLN A 309 1.80 40.82 25.34
C GLN A 309 1.80 40.97 26.87
N ILE A 310 2.80 40.43 27.56
CA ILE A 310 3.10 40.87 28.93
C ILE A 310 4.01 42.10 28.83
N GLN A 311 3.34 43.26 28.81
CA GLN A 311 3.94 44.56 29.06
C GLN A 311 4.53 44.57 30.48
N ARG A 312 5.76 45.09 30.56
CA ARG A 312 6.46 45.42 31.80
C ARG A 312 5.60 46.32 32.70
N ARG A 313 5.47 45.94 33.98
CA ARG A 313 5.78 46.77 35.16
C ARG A 313 6.04 45.85 36.35
#